data_AF-A0A225UFH3-F1
#
_entry.id   AF-A0A225UFH3-F1
#
_cell.length_a   1.000
_cell.length_b   1.000
_cell.length_c   1.000
_cell.angle_alpha   90.00
_cell.angle_beta   90.00
_cell.angle_gamma   90.00
#
_symmetry.space_group_name_H-M   'P 1'
#
loop_
_entity.id
_entity.type
_entity.pdbx_description
1 polymer ?
#
loop_
_entity_poly.entity_id
_entity_poly.type
_entity_poly.pdbx_seq_one_letter_code
_entity_poly.pdbx_strand_id
1 'polypeptide(L)'
;KKKGCQPLAAIWYEWFTAQSRVYSSHAVKKTTLYEFLYITAYMMLFLPAGFALDDASSSFKSDVLSEPTVGKTEQCAGILKANGSSAKAAGTALKALRALHKEGKLDKHIAQFRERVEAGSIVHPSPVSALPKFILQKA
;
A
#
# COMPACT_ATOMS: atom_id res chain seq x y z
N LYS A 1 17.21 -2.84 18.52
CA LYS A 1 16.28 -1.73 18.17
C LYS A 1 14.85 -2.28 18.25
N LYS A 2 14.06 -1.90 19.27
CA LYS A 2 12.66 -2.36 19.40
C LYS A 2 11.95 -2.03 18.08
N LYS A 3 11.48 -3.03 17.34
CA LYS A 3 10.62 -2.85 16.16
C LYS A 3 9.24 -2.43 16.65
N GLY A 4 9.17 -1.24 17.25
CA GLY A 4 7.92 -0.60 17.62
C GLY A 4 7.17 -0.25 16.35
N CYS A 5 5.89 -0.61 16.31
CA CYS A 5 4.83 0.00 15.51
C CYS A 5 5.34 0.92 14.38
N GLN A 6 5.69 0.36 13.22
CA GLN A 6 6.11 1.19 12.10
C GLN A 6 4.89 1.94 11.55
N PRO A 7 4.98 3.27 11.39
CA PRO A 7 3.88 4.06 10.84
C PRO A 7 3.68 3.71 9.36
N LEU A 8 2.45 3.85 8.89
CA LEU A 8 2.07 3.54 7.51
C LEU A 8 2.94 4.25 6.46
N ALA A 9 3.32 5.51 6.70
CA ALA A 9 4.23 6.26 5.84
C ALA A 9 5.62 5.63 5.74
N ALA A 10 6.17 5.13 6.86
CA ALA A 10 7.46 4.45 6.86
C ALA A 10 7.37 3.13 6.10
N ILE A 11 6.26 2.39 6.23
CA ILE A 11 6.03 1.14 5.48
C ILE A 11 5.95 1.43 3.98
N TRP A 12 5.23 2.47 3.57
CA TRP A 12 5.17 2.90 2.17
C TRP A 12 6.57 3.24 1.65
N TYR A 13 7.29 4.13 2.35
CA TYR A 13 8.62 4.54 1.94
C TYR A 13 9.60 3.36 1.86
N GLU A 14 9.64 2.52 2.89
CA GLU A 14 10.49 1.33 2.93
C GLU A 14 10.12 0.34 1.82
N TRP A 15 8.83 0.14 1.53
CA TRP A 15 8.38 -0.76 0.48
C TRP A 15 8.94 -0.36 -0.90
N PHE A 16 8.89 0.95 -1.22
CA PHE A 16 9.33 1.44 -2.53
C PHE A 16 10.84 1.69 -2.61
N THR A 17 11.48 2.14 -1.53
CA THR A 17 12.90 2.57 -1.58
C THR A 17 13.89 1.54 -1.06
N ALA A 18 13.45 0.48 -0.39
CA ALA A 18 14.38 -0.55 0.06
C ALA A 18 15.04 -1.23 -1.15
N GLN A 19 16.38 -1.18 -1.18
CA GLN A 19 17.25 -1.68 -2.25
C GLN A 19 17.21 -3.20 -2.48
N SER A 20 16.31 -3.90 -1.79
CA SER A 20 15.93 -5.28 -2.03
C SER A 20 14.41 -5.27 -2.13
N ARG A 21 13.90 -5.02 -3.35
CA ARG A 21 12.50 -5.23 -3.70
C ARG A 21 12.17 -6.69 -3.38
N VAL A 22 11.60 -6.91 -2.20
CA VAL A 22 10.85 -8.09 -1.77
C VAL A 22 11.60 -9.44 -1.68
N TYR A 23 12.82 -9.63 -2.22
CA TYR A 23 13.32 -11.00 -2.42
C TYR A 23 14.70 -11.36 -1.90
N SER A 24 15.50 -10.44 -1.34
CA SER A 24 16.92 -10.76 -1.02
C SER A 24 17.40 -10.41 0.39
N SER A 25 16.57 -9.81 1.25
CA SER A 25 16.96 -9.61 2.66
C SER A 25 16.53 -10.78 3.55
N HIS A 26 17.44 -11.70 3.84
CA HIS A 26 17.27 -12.75 4.85
C HIS A 26 16.99 -12.19 6.28
N ALA A 27 17.18 -10.87 6.49
CA ALA A 27 16.99 -10.22 7.77
C ALA A 27 15.53 -9.87 8.10
N VAL A 28 14.62 -9.86 7.10
CA VAL A 28 13.20 -9.56 7.32
C VAL A 28 12.39 -10.85 7.28
N LYS A 29 11.57 -11.08 8.31
CA LYS A 29 10.69 -12.26 8.37
C LYS A 29 9.66 -12.19 7.23
N LYS A 30 9.40 -13.34 6.58
CA LYS A 30 8.39 -13.47 5.52
C LYS A 30 7.02 -12.93 5.92
N THR A 31 6.62 -13.10 7.19
CA THR A 31 5.36 -12.59 7.73
C THR A 31 5.30 -11.05 7.71
N THR A 32 6.38 -10.38 8.09
CA THR A 32 6.48 -8.91 8.05
C THR A 32 6.45 -8.38 6.63
N LEU A 33 7.13 -9.05 5.69
CA LEU A 33 7.06 -8.68 4.26
C LEU A 33 5.64 -8.81 3.72
N TYR A 34 4.94 -9.89 4.08
CA TYR A 34 3.55 -10.09 3.71
C TYR A 34 2.63 -9.00 4.29
N GLU A 35 2.82 -8.62 5.54
CA GLU A 35 2.07 -7.50 6.14
C GLU A 35 2.30 -6.19 5.41
N PHE A 36 3.57 -5.87 5.08
CA PHE A 36 3.94 -4.63 4.41
C PHE A 36 3.39 -4.57 2.99
N LEU A 37 3.49 -5.67 2.25
CA LEU A 37 2.90 -5.79 0.91
C LEU A 37 1.39 -5.51 0.94
N TYR A 38 0.66 -6.16 1.85
CA TYR A 38 -0.80 -6.02 1.89
C TYR A 38 -1.25 -4.65 2.37
N ILE A 39 -0.58 -4.08 3.37
CA ILE A 39 -0.88 -2.72 3.84
C ILE A 39 -0.62 -1.71 2.72
N THR A 40 0.50 -1.85 2.01
CA THR A 40 0.84 -0.99 0.87
C THR A 40 -0.19 -1.13 -0.24
N ALA A 41 -0.61 -2.35 -0.56
CA ALA A 41 -1.68 -2.61 -1.54
C ALA A 41 -3.01 -1.94 -1.15
N TYR A 42 -3.42 -2.01 0.12
CA TYR A 42 -4.61 -1.29 0.57
C TYR A 42 -4.44 0.23 0.50
N MET A 43 -3.27 0.76 0.86
CA MET A 43 -2.99 2.20 0.74
C MET A 43 -3.08 2.70 -0.71
N MET A 44 -2.67 1.88 -1.69
CA MET A 44 -2.79 2.21 -3.12
C MET A 44 -4.25 2.41 -3.55
N LEU A 45 -5.20 1.70 -2.95
CA LEU A 45 -6.63 1.82 -3.30
C LEU A 45 -7.21 3.20 -2.99
N PHE A 46 -6.62 3.90 -2.02
CA PHE A 46 -7.11 5.17 -1.51
C PHE A 46 -6.49 6.37 -2.21
N LEU A 47 -5.84 6.15 -3.36
CA LEU A 47 -5.27 7.19 -4.20
C LEU A 47 -6.26 7.59 -5.29
N PRO A 48 -6.98 8.73 -5.14
CA PRO A 48 -8.00 9.13 -6.09
C PRO A 48 -7.42 9.43 -7.48
N ALA A 49 -6.20 9.97 -7.56
CA ALA A 49 -5.53 10.30 -8.81
C ALA A 49 -4.60 9.19 -9.34
N GLY A 50 -4.51 8.05 -8.66
CA GLY A 50 -3.45 7.06 -8.93
C GLY A 50 -2.07 7.56 -8.47
N PHE A 51 -1.01 6.99 -9.07
CA PHE A 51 0.37 7.40 -8.83
C PHE A 51 1.28 6.94 -9.97
N ALA A 52 2.36 7.69 -10.21
CA ALA A 52 3.44 7.27 -11.06
C ALA A 52 4.73 7.19 -10.24
N LEU A 53 5.27 5.98 -10.08
CA LEU A 53 6.53 5.74 -9.41
C LEU A 53 7.45 4.97 -10.37
N ASP A 54 8.31 5.70 -11.05
CA ASP A 54 9.32 5.17 -11.96
C ASP A 54 10.65 5.03 -11.21
N ASP A 55 11.18 3.82 -11.10
CA ASP A 55 12.43 3.56 -10.39
C ASP A 55 13.68 3.98 -11.17
N ALA A 56 13.55 4.23 -12.47
CA ALA A 56 14.60 4.82 -13.29
C ALA A 56 14.70 6.35 -13.10
N SER A 57 13.68 6.98 -12.51
CA SER A 57 13.67 8.42 -12.26
C SER A 57 14.68 8.82 -11.19
N SER A 58 15.47 9.86 -11.46
CA SER A 58 16.34 10.49 -10.45
C SER A 58 15.55 11.08 -9.27
N SER A 59 14.27 11.40 -9.49
CA SER A 59 13.35 11.90 -8.48
C SER A 59 12.64 10.81 -7.68
N PHE A 60 12.85 9.52 -7.97
CA PHE A 60 12.09 8.40 -7.40
C PHE A 60 11.90 8.48 -5.88
N LYS A 61 12.97 8.68 -5.11
CA LYS A 61 12.87 8.77 -3.64
C LYS A 61 12.05 9.98 -3.18
N SER A 62 12.15 11.10 -3.89
CA SER A 62 11.34 12.28 -3.64
C SER A 62 9.89 12.05 -4.04
N ASP A 63 9.63 11.35 -5.14
CA ASP A 63 8.28 11.05 -5.62
C ASP A 63 7.56 10.09 -4.67
N VAL A 64 8.28 9.11 -4.12
CA VAL A 64 7.80 8.25 -3.02
C VAL A 64 7.48 9.06 -1.77
N LEU A 65 8.14 10.19 -1.52
CA LEU A 65 7.92 11.06 -0.36
C LEU A 65 6.95 12.23 -0.64
N SER A 66 6.64 12.52 -1.91
CA SER A 66 5.82 13.66 -2.33
C SER A 66 4.36 13.53 -1.86
N GLU A 67 3.59 14.64 -1.95
CA GLU A 67 2.13 14.82 -1.72
C GLU A 67 1.30 13.53 -1.56
N PRO A 68 1.39 12.56 -2.50
CA PRO A 68 0.85 11.22 -2.32
C PRO A 68 1.02 10.60 -0.91
N THR A 69 2.13 10.79 -0.20
CA THR A 69 2.42 10.09 1.06
C THR A 69 1.69 10.65 2.29
N VAL A 70 1.44 11.96 2.32
CA VAL A 70 0.59 12.57 3.36
C VAL A 70 -0.87 12.18 3.11
N GLY A 71 -1.34 12.36 1.87
CA GLY A 71 -2.72 12.01 1.48
C GLY A 71 -3.06 10.52 1.68
N LYS A 72 -2.18 9.58 1.33
CA LYS A 72 -2.45 8.13 1.47
C LYS A 72 -2.69 7.70 2.90
N THR A 73 -1.84 8.17 3.81
CA THR A 73 -1.89 7.73 5.22
C THR A 73 -3.08 8.34 5.93
N GLU A 74 -3.41 9.59 5.62
CA GLU A 74 -4.62 10.25 6.12
C GLU A 74 -5.90 9.62 5.57
N GLN A 75 -5.96 9.30 4.28
CA GLN A 75 -7.12 8.64 3.67
C GLN A 75 -7.33 7.22 4.24
N CYS A 76 -6.26 6.45 4.39
CA CYS A 76 -6.31 5.13 5.00
C CYS A 76 -6.77 5.21 6.48
N ALA A 77 -6.23 6.16 7.24
CA ALA A 77 -6.66 6.42 8.60
C ALA A 77 -8.11 6.91 8.68
N GLY A 78 -8.56 7.72 7.71
CA GLY A 78 -9.93 8.21 7.58
C GLY A 78 -10.92 7.06 7.36
N ILE A 79 -10.61 6.12 6.45
CA ILE A 79 -11.44 4.95 6.20
C ILE A 79 -11.49 4.02 7.42
N LEU A 80 -10.35 3.80 8.09
CA LEU A 80 -10.32 3.05 9.33
C LEU A 80 -11.21 3.69 10.39
N LYS A 81 -11.09 5.01 10.59
CA LYS A 81 -11.86 5.76 11.59
C LYS A 81 -13.35 5.77 11.28
N ALA A 82 -13.72 5.98 10.01
CA ALA A 82 -15.11 5.93 9.55
C ALA A 82 -15.76 4.55 9.79
N ASN A 83 -14.95 3.50 9.91
CA ASN A 83 -15.38 2.15 10.22
C ASN A 83 -15.06 1.73 11.68
N GLY A 84 -14.87 2.70 12.58
CA GLY A 84 -14.72 2.45 14.02
C GLY A 84 -13.33 2.01 14.47
N SER A 85 -12.30 2.11 13.62
CA SER A 85 -10.92 1.74 13.95
C SER A 85 -9.98 2.95 13.98
N SER A 86 -9.31 3.19 15.10
CA SER A 86 -8.25 4.21 15.23
C SER A 86 -6.85 3.59 15.11
N ALA A 87 -6.72 2.50 14.35
CA ALA A 87 -5.49 1.70 14.29
C ALA A 87 -4.32 2.49 13.70
N LYS A 88 -3.28 2.69 14.50
CA LYS A 88 -2.01 3.32 14.08
C LYS A 88 -0.92 2.32 13.74
N ALA A 89 -1.03 1.10 14.28
CA ALA A 89 -0.08 0.03 14.04
C ALA A 89 -0.41 -0.74 12.78
N ALA A 90 0.62 -1.05 12.00
CA ALA A 90 0.55 -1.79 10.75
C ALA A 90 -0.31 -3.07 10.83
N GLY A 91 0.03 -3.99 11.75
CA GLY A 91 -0.69 -5.25 11.89
C GLY A 91 -2.16 -5.07 12.28
N THR A 92 -2.46 -4.11 13.16
CA THR A 92 -3.83 -3.80 13.57
C THR A 92 -4.63 -3.15 12.43
N ALA A 93 -4.02 -2.22 11.70
CA ALA A 93 -4.61 -1.59 10.53
C ALA A 93 -4.91 -2.63 9.44
N LEU A 94 -3.97 -3.55 9.19
CA LEU A 94 -4.16 -4.65 8.24
C LEU A 94 -5.33 -5.55 8.63
N LYS A 95 -5.43 -5.91 9.92
CA LYS A 95 -6.54 -6.73 10.41
C LYS A 95 -7.89 -6.04 10.18
N ALA A 96 -7.98 -4.74 10.46
CA ALA A 96 -9.19 -3.95 10.21
C ALA A 96 -9.51 -3.85 8.72
N LEU A 97 -8.53 -3.53 7.86
CA LEU A 97 -8.71 -3.45 6.41
C LEU A 97 -9.17 -4.77 5.80
N ARG A 98 -8.67 -5.91 6.29
CA ARG A 98 -9.14 -7.24 5.87
C ARG A 98 -10.59 -7.50 6.25
N ALA A 99 -11.03 -7.06 7.43
CA ALA A 99 -12.43 -7.16 7.82
C ALA A 99 -13.32 -6.34 6.88
N LEU A 100 -12.94 -5.09 6.59
CA LEU A 100 -13.66 -4.23 5.66
C LEU A 100 -13.74 -4.80 4.25
N HIS A 101 -12.64 -5.38 3.77
CA HIS A 101 -12.62 -6.06 2.47
C HIS A 101 -13.54 -7.28 2.46
N LYS A 102 -13.52 -8.10 3.51
CA LYS A 102 -14.44 -9.25 3.62
C LYS A 102 -15.91 -8.82 3.65
N GLU A 103 -16.21 -7.65 4.19
CA GLU A 103 -17.53 -7.04 4.22
C GLU A 103 -17.91 -6.31 2.92
N GLY A 104 -17.06 -6.32 1.89
CA GLY A 104 -17.30 -5.64 0.61
C GLY A 104 -17.19 -4.11 0.65
N LYS A 105 -16.81 -3.54 1.80
CA LYS A 105 -16.74 -2.07 1.99
C LYS A 105 -15.62 -1.40 1.20
N LEU A 106 -14.68 -2.19 0.68
CA LEU A 106 -13.58 -1.71 -0.15
C LEU A 106 -13.79 -1.95 -1.65
N ASP A 107 -14.89 -2.61 -2.05
CA ASP A 107 -15.11 -3.06 -3.43
C ASP A 107 -15.13 -1.91 -4.43
N LYS A 108 -15.75 -0.78 -4.06
CA LYS A 108 -15.73 0.44 -4.86
C LYS A 108 -14.31 0.96 -5.11
N HIS A 109 -13.47 0.98 -4.07
CA HIS A 109 -12.08 1.44 -4.19
C HIS A 109 -11.24 0.46 -5.02
N ILE A 110 -11.49 -0.83 -4.88
CA ILE A 110 -10.87 -1.88 -5.70
C ILE A 110 -11.26 -1.71 -7.17
N ALA A 111 -12.54 -1.50 -7.48
CA ALA A 111 -13.02 -1.27 -8.85
C ALA A 111 -12.36 -0.03 -9.48
N GLN A 112 -12.38 1.11 -8.77
CA GLN A 112 -11.74 2.34 -9.24
C GLN A 112 -10.22 2.19 -9.43
N PHE A 113 -9.55 1.42 -8.56
CA PHE A 113 -8.14 1.12 -8.74
C PHE A 113 -7.90 0.33 -10.03
N ARG A 114 -8.74 -0.67 -10.33
CA ARG A 114 -8.63 -1.47 -11.56
C ARG A 114 -8.83 -0.62 -12.81
N GLU A 115 -9.85 0.23 -12.83
CA GLU A 115 -10.09 1.17 -13.94
C GLU A 115 -8.86 2.05 -14.20
N ARG A 116 -8.20 2.53 -13.14
CA ARG A 116 -6.96 3.32 -13.25
C ARG A 116 -5.77 2.52 -13.78
N VAL A 117 -5.66 1.23 -13.42
CA VAL A 117 -4.64 0.34 -13.97
C VAL A 117 -4.87 0.13 -15.46
N GLU A 118 -6.10 -0.14 -15.87
CA GLU A 118 -6.48 -0.34 -17.28
C GLU A 118 -6.30 0.94 -18.11
N ALA A 119 -6.59 2.11 -17.54
CA ALA A 119 -6.35 3.41 -18.17
C ALA A 119 -4.86 3.81 -18.22
N GLY A 120 -3.93 3.00 -17.70
CA GLY A 120 -2.49 3.31 -17.68
C GLY A 120 -2.11 4.46 -16.72
N SER A 121 -3.00 4.86 -15.82
CA SER A 121 -2.79 5.97 -14.87
C SER A 121 -1.97 5.57 -13.63
N ILE A 122 -1.54 4.30 -13.55
CA ILE A 122 -0.72 3.78 -12.46
C ILE A 122 0.58 3.23 -13.04
N VAL A 123 1.69 3.87 -12.70
CA VAL A 123 3.04 3.34 -12.99
C VAL A 123 3.59 2.77 -11.68
N HIS A 124 3.66 1.44 -11.62
CA HIS A 124 4.17 0.73 -10.45
C HIS A 124 5.59 0.19 -10.72
N PRO A 125 6.55 0.43 -9.82
CA PRO A 125 7.97 0.08 -10.02
C PRO A 125 8.26 -1.41 -9.81
N SER A 126 7.29 -2.20 -9.35
CA SER A 126 7.39 -3.67 -9.30
C SER A 126 6.47 -4.30 -10.34
N PRO A 127 6.82 -5.46 -10.91
CA PRO A 127 5.95 -6.18 -11.82
C PRO A 127 4.61 -6.48 -11.16
N VAL A 128 3.53 -6.40 -11.93
CA VAL A 128 2.16 -6.68 -11.45
C VAL A 128 2.03 -8.06 -10.81
N SER A 129 2.83 -9.05 -11.22
CA SER A 129 2.88 -10.38 -10.61
C SER A 129 3.30 -10.39 -9.13
N ALA A 130 3.96 -9.35 -8.65
CA ALA A 130 4.38 -9.20 -7.25
C ALA A 130 3.30 -8.56 -6.35
N LEU A 131 2.22 -8.04 -6.94
CA LEU A 131 1.13 -7.41 -6.19
C LEU A 131 0.11 -8.45 -5.71
N PRO A 132 -0.62 -8.19 -4.61
CA PRO A 132 -1.66 -9.10 -4.14
C PRO A 132 -2.76 -9.27 -5.18
N LYS A 133 -3.17 -10.52 -5.41
CA LYS A 133 -4.18 -10.84 -6.44
C LYS A 133 -5.48 -10.05 -6.29
N PHE A 134 -5.89 -9.67 -5.08
CA PHE A 134 -7.16 -8.98 -4.87
C PHE A 134 -7.23 -7.60 -5.54
N ILE A 135 -6.09 -6.90 -5.66
CA ILE A 135 -6.05 -5.61 -6.36
C ILE A 135 -5.93 -5.76 -7.89
N LEU A 136 -5.69 -6.98 -8.40
CA LEU A 136 -5.42 -7.24 -9.82
C LEU A 136 -6.42 -8.19 -10.53
N GLN A 137 -7.03 -9.16 -9.84
CA GLN A 137 -7.91 -10.16 -10.49
C GLN A 137 -9.36 -9.71 -10.55
N LYS A 138 -10.02 -9.92 -11.70
CA LYS A 138 -11.49 -10.02 -11.78
C LYS A 138 -11.93 -11.29 -11.04
N ALA A 139 -13.02 -11.18 -10.27
CA ALA A 139 -13.73 -12.33 -9.73
C ALA A 139 -14.27 -13.19 -10.88
#